data_AF-A0A2M8ETD2-F1
#
_entry.id   AF-A0A2M8ETD2-F1
#
_cell.length_a   1.000
_cell.length_b   1.000
_cell.length_c   1.000
_cell.angle_alpha   90.00
_cell.angle_beta   90.00
_cell.angle_gamma   90.00
#
_symmetry.space_group_name_H-M   'P 1'
#
loop_
_entity.id
_entity.type
_entity.pdbx_description
1 polymer ?
#
loop_
_entity_poly.entity_id
_entity_poly.type
_entity_poly.pdbx_seq_one_letter_code
_entity_poly.pdbx_strand_id
1 'polypeptide(L)'
;MLERLSEISKEQSLEVKLRAREDFTSLSYDIKSLVWDIDELKNPLLSYPQKERVLIFMLWMDNPSPKQIERIVNLLGRETKEIKEQINFVFENETQEVDEAIFILTDHGKREISWNKKNKPLDGTFREKVKQLRNEGYERAVIAEKLGKPLSRVKHAIQILLREGEIKPWERPRSQETIEFDQKVRQLKEQGFEPREIAQILGNPRSRVYESLHRLRQAGEIK
;
A
#
# COMPACT_ATOMS: atom_id res chain seq x y z
N MET A 1 -12.59 -12.48 -41.24
CA MET A 1 -12.93 -12.17 -39.83
C MET A 1 -12.32 -13.20 -38.88
N LEU A 2 -12.45 -14.50 -39.14
CA LEU A 2 -11.82 -15.57 -38.34
C LEU A 2 -10.29 -15.54 -38.32
N GLU A 3 -9.63 -15.24 -39.45
CA GLU A 3 -8.15 -15.14 -39.50
C GLU A 3 -7.60 -14.00 -38.63
N ARG A 4 -8.24 -12.82 -38.68
CA ARG A 4 -7.89 -11.65 -37.84
C ARG A 4 -8.05 -11.94 -36.34
N LEU A 5 -9.07 -12.70 -35.95
CA LEU A 5 -9.25 -13.11 -34.54
C LEU A 5 -8.15 -14.10 -34.11
N SER A 6 -7.68 -14.97 -35.00
CA SER A 6 -6.56 -15.88 -34.71
C SER A 6 -5.21 -15.15 -34.59
N GLU A 7 -5.00 -14.08 -35.36
CA GLU A 7 -3.78 -13.26 -35.29
C GLU A 7 -3.75 -12.40 -34.02
N ILE A 8 -4.87 -11.76 -33.65
CA ILE A 8 -5.01 -11.02 -32.40
C ILE A 8 -4.81 -11.96 -31.19
N SER A 9 -5.36 -13.17 -31.25
CA SER A 9 -5.17 -14.18 -30.21
C SER A 9 -3.70 -14.62 -30.06
N LYS A 10 -2.91 -14.62 -31.14
CA LYS A 10 -1.47 -14.94 -31.10
C LYS A 10 -0.64 -13.78 -30.55
N GLU A 11 -0.98 -12.54 -30.88
CA GLU A 11 -0.29 -11.34 -30.36
C GLU A 11 -0.52 -11.11 -28.85
N GLN A 12 -1.64 -11.63 -28.34
CA GLN A 12 -2.01 -11.57 -26.92
C GLN A 12 -1.62 -12.80 -26.10
N SER A 13 -1.00 -13.82 -26.71
CA SER A 13 -0.53 -15.01 -25.98
C SER A 13 0.80 -14.74 -25.29
N LEU A 14 0.86 -15.05 -23.99
CA LEU A 14 2.10 -15.07 -23.23
C LEU A 14 3.04 -16.16 -23.75
N GLU A 15 2.51 -17.36 -23.99
CA GLU A 15 3.32 -18.49 -24.45
C GLU A 15 4.05 -18.16 -25.76
N VAL A 16 3.35 -17.61 -26.75
CA VAL A 16 3.94 -17.27 -28.06
C VAL A 16 5.09 -16.28 -27.90
N LYS A 17 4.91 -15.25 -27.06
CA LYS A 17 5.93 -14.22 -26.82
C LYS A 17 7.11 -14.71 -25.98
N LEU A 18 6.88 -15.61 -25.02
CA LEU A 18 7.95 -16.23 -24.24
C LEU A 18 8.75 -17.25 -25.06
N ARG A 19 8.10 -18.01 -25.96
CA ARG A 19 8.78 -18.95 -26.87
C ARG A 19 9.70 -18.24 -27.87
N ALA A 20 9.32 -17.06 -28.34
CA ALA A 20 10.13 -16.25 -29.25
C ALA A 20 11.46 -15.77 -28.63
N ARG A 21 11.62 -15.88 -27.30
CA ARG A 21 12.83 -15.51 -26.56
C ARG A 21 13.73 -16.69 -26.23
N GLU A 22 13.48 -17.87 -26.80
CA GLU A 22 14.22 -19.13 -26.58
C GLU A 22 14.23 -19.67 -25.13
N ASP A 23 13.64 -18.94 -24.19
CA ASP A 23 13.66 -19.28 -22.76
C ASP A 23 12.48 -20.14 -22.30
N PHE A 24 11.37 -20.18 -23.05
CA PHE A 24 10.16 -20.88 -22.60
C PHE A 24 10.36 -22.41 -22.47
N THR A 25 11.13 -23.02 -23.37
CA THR A 25 11.35 -24.48 -23.37
C THR A 25 12.19 -24.93 -22.17
N SER A 26 13.02 -24.05 -21.61
CA SER A 26 13.84 -24.30 -20.42
C SER A 26 13.09 -24.08 -19.09
N LEU A 27 11.85 -23.58 -19.14
CA LEU A 27 11.02 -23.39 -17.95
C LEU A 27 10.58 -24.71 -17.31
N SER A 28 10.42 -24.69 -15.99
CA SER A 28 9.80 -25.81 -15.27
C SER A 28 8.35 -25.98 -15.70
N TYR A 29 7.84 -27.19 -15.53
CA TYR A 29 6.45 -27.50 -15.82
C TYR A 29 5.48 -26.55 -15.10
N ASP A 30 5.77 -26.22 -13.84
CA ASP A 30 4.91 -25.33 -13.05
C ASP A 30 4.82 -23.92 -13.63
N ILE A 31 5.89 -23.39 -14.22
CA ILE A 31 5.85 -22.06 -14.84
C ILE A 31 5.12 -22.14 -16.19
N LYS A 32 5.36 -23.19 -16.98
CA LYS A 32 4.65 -23.42 -18.26
C LYS A 32 3.15 -23.57 -18.05
N SER A 33 2.75 -24.37 -17.07
CA SER A 33 1.34 -24.54 -16.68
C SER A 33 0.72 -23.22 -16.23
N LEU A 34 1.45 -22.34 -15.56
CA LEU A 34 0.92 -21.04 -15.14
C LEU A 34 0.67 -20.13 -16.34
N VAL A 35 1.61 -20.13 -17.29
CA VAL A 35 1.48 -19.38 -18.54
C VAL A 35 0.27 -19.86 -19.34
N TRP A 36 0.08 -21.18 -19.45
CA TRP A 36 -1.09 -21.75 -20.10
C TRP A 36 -2.38 -21.41 -19.35
N ASP A 37 -2.39 -21.53 -18.02
CA ASP A 37 -3.56 -21.18 -17.21
C ASP A 37 -3.96 -19.70 -17.40
N ILE A 38 -2.99 -18.78 -17.50
CA ILE A 38 -3.22 -17.35 -17.76
C ILE A 38 -3.71 -17.12 -19.20
N ASP A 39 -3.15 -17.82 -20.18
CA ASP A 39 -3.58 -17.73 -21.58
C ASP A 39 -4.97 -18.34 -21.81
N GLU A 40 -5.34 -19.37 -21.05
CA GLU A 40 -6.63 -20.07 -21.09
C GLU A 40 -7.71 -19.46 -20.19
N LEU A 41 -7.39 -18.40 -19.43
CA LEU A 41 -8.41 -17.67 -18.68
C LEU A 41 -9.55 -17.31 -19.63
N LYS A 42 -10.75 -17.81 -19.34
CA LYS A 42 -11.98 -17.60 -20.14
C LYS A 42 -12.41 -16.13 -20.24
N ASN A 43 -11.61 -15.20 -19.74
CA ASN A 43 -11.80 -13.77 -19.86
C ASN A 43 -10.98 -13.25 -21.07
N PRO A 44 -11.60 -13.07 -22.25
CA PRO A 44 -10.90 -12.70 -23.50
C PRO A 44 -10.36 -11.26 -23.53
N LEU A 45 -10.27 -10.58 -22.39
CA LEU A 45 -10.01 -9.14 -22.31
C LEU A 45 -8.65 -8.78 -21.72
N LEU A 46 -7.88 -9.73 -21.19
CA LEU A 46 -6.53 -9.41 -20.73
C LEU A 46 -5.60 -9.21 -21.93
N SER A 47 -5.21 -7.97 -22.14
CA SER A 47 -4.10 -7.62 -23.03
C SER A 47 -2.81 -8.31 -22.57
N TYR A 48 -1.86 -8.50 -23.48
CA TYR A 48 -0.56 -9.09 -23.15
C TYR A 48 0.12 -8.42 -21.93
N PRO A 49 0.18 -7.07 -21.82
CA PRO A 49 0.73 -6.43 -20.63
C PRO A 49 0.01 -6.79 -19.32
N GLN A 50 -1.31 -7.00 -19.34
CA GLN A 50 -2.06 -7.42 -18.16
C GLN A 50 -1.76 -8.88 -17.79
N LYS A 51 -1.68 -9.77 -18.78
CA LYS A 51 -1.28 -11.16 -18.56
C LYS A 51 0.15 -11.26 -18.01
N GLU A 52 1.07 -10.46 -18.55
CA GLU A 52 2.46 -10.38 -18.08
C GLU A 52 2.52 -9.94 -16.61
N ARG A 53 1.70 -8.95 -16.22
CA ARG A 53 1.57 -8.51 -14.83
C ARG A 53 1.02 -9.61 -13.91
N VAL A 54 -0.01 -10.34 -14.34
CA VAL A 54 -0.54 -11.50 -13.59
C VAL A 54 0.54 -12.56 -13.41
N LEU A 55 1.31 -12.87 -14.47
CA LEU A 55 2.42 -13.82 -14.42
C LEU A 55 3.51 -13.36 -13.44
N ILE A 56 3.98 -12.11 -13.55
CA ILE A 56 4.97 -11.52 -12.65
C ILE A 56 4.50 -11.61 -11.20
N PHE A 57 3.26 -11.19 -10.95
CA PHE A 57 2.67 -11.20 -9.63
C PHE A 57 2.65 -12.61 -9.05
N MET A 58 2.13 -13.58 -9.79
CA MET A 58 2.02 -14.97 -9.34
C MET A 58 3.38 -15.60 -9.06
N LEU A 59 4.40 -15.32 -9.90
CA LEU A 59 5.77 -15.77 -9.67
C LEU A 59 6.45 -15.05 -8.49
N TRP A 60 6.06 -13.80 -8.20
CA TRP A 60 6.60 -13.02 -7.08
C TRP A 60 5.94 -13.35 -5.74
N MET A 61 4.68 -13.78 -5.76
CA MET A 61 3.95 -14.11 -4.55
C MET A 61 4.41 -15.44 -3.93
N ASP A 62 5.06 -16.31 -4.70
CA ASP A 62 5.71 -17.54 -4.24
C ASP A 62 7.08 -17.30 -3.56
N ASN A 63 7.23 -16.15 -2.89
CA ASN A 63 8.42 -15.71 -2.15
C ASN A 63 9.74 -16.04 -2.88
N PRO A 64 9.96 -15.45 -4.07
CA PRO A 64 11.02 -15.87 -4.95
C PRO A 64 12.38 -15.65 -4.27
N SER A 65 13.15 -16.71 -4.17
CA SER A 65 14.58 -16.63 -3.92
C SER A 65 15.23 -15.64 -4.91
N PRO A 66 16.38 -15.03 -4.57
CA PRO A 66 17.09 -14.16 -5.51
C PRO A 66 17.33 -14.79 -6.89
N LYS A 67 17.56 -16.11 -6.94
CA LYS A 67 17.68 -16.88 -8.18
C LYS A 67 16.38 -16.96 -8.98
N GLN A 68 15.22 -17.05 -8.31
CA GLN A 68 13.92 -16.97 -8.97
C GLN A 68 13.65 -15.57 -9.50
N ILE A 69 14.03 -14.52 -8.77
CA ILE A 69 13.93 -13.13 -9.25
C ILE A 69 14.78 -12.95 -10.51
N GLU A 70 16.03 -13.38 -10.49
CA GLU A 70 16.94 -13.36 -11.65
C GLU A 70 16.37 -14.16 -12.83
N ARG A 71 15.74 -15.31 -12.55
CA ARG A 71 15.05 -16.10 -13.58
C ARG A 71 13.84 -15.37 -14.18
N ILE A 72 13.06 -14.64 -13.37
CA ILE A 72 11.91 -13.83 -13.84
C ILE A 72 12.40 -12.64 -14.68
N VAL A 73 13.46 -11.95 -14.22
CA VAL A 73 14.19 -10.88 -14.94
C VAL A 73 14.61 -11.38 -16.33
N ASN A 74 15.29 -12.53 -16.38
CA ASN A 74 15.76 -13.11 -17.64
C ASN A 74 14.59 -13.53 -18.54
N LEU A 75 13.61 -14.26 -17.99
CA LEU A 75 12.43 -14.71 -18.72
C LEU A 75 11.66 -13.56 -19.40
N LEU A 76 11.54 -12.44 -18.68
CA LEU A 76 10.77 -11.29 -19.14
C LEU A 76 11.64 -10.25 -19.85
N GLY A 77 12.96 -10.43 -19.89
CA GLY A 77 13.89 -9.47 -20.47
C GLY A 77 13.76 -8.08 -19.85
N ARG A 78 13.53 -8.02 -18.53
CA ARG A 78 13.25 -6.79 -17.78
C ARG A 78 14.19 -6.64 -16.61
N GLU A 79 14.45 -5.40 -16.22
CA GLU A 79 15.21 -5.13 -15.00
C GLU A 79 14.42 -5.48 -13.74
N THR A 80 15.12 -5.82 -12.66
CA THR A 80 14.48 -6.09 -11.36
C THR A 80 13.66 -4.90 -10.85
N LYS A 81 14.07 -3.67 -11.19
CA LYS A 81 13.34 -2.46 -10.83
C LYS A 81 11.98 -2.40 -11.54
N GLU A 82 11.94 -2.67 -12.85
CA GLU A 82 10.69 -2.71 -13.61
C GLU A 82 9.74 -3.80 -13.10
N ILE A 83 10.27 -4.97 -12.73
CA ILE A 83 9.46 -6.05 -12.14
C ILE A 83 8.82 -5.57 -10.83
N LYS A 84 9.59 -4.93 -9.95
CA LYS A 84 9.08 -4.35 -8.69
C LYS A 84 8.04 -3.26 -8.96
N GLU A 85 8.27 -2.41 -9.95
CA GLU A 85 7.30 -1.37 -10.35
C GLU A 85 6.01 -1.98 -10.90
N GLN A 86 6.08 -3.08 -11.66
CA GLN A 86 4.89 -3.79 -12.12
C GLN A 86 4.14 -4.48 -10.99
N ILE A 87 4.86 -5.05 -10.03
CA ILE A 87 4.26 -5.63 -8.83
C ILE A 87 3.56 -4.55 -8.01
N ASN A 88 4.22 -3.42 -7.78
CA ASN A 88 3.63 -2.26 -7.12
C ASN A 88 2.45 -1.73 -7.92
N PHE A 89 2.53 -1.68 -9.25
CA PHE A 89 1.42 -1.30 -10.11
C PHE A 89 0.21 -2.22 -9.92
N VAL A 90 0.42 -3.55 -9.90
CA VAL A 90 -0.64 -4.51 -9.61
C VAL A 90 -1.20 -4.30 -8.19
N PHE A 91 -0.36 -3.91 -7.23
CA PHE A 91 -0.79 -3.57 -5.88
C PHE A 91 -1.52 -2.23 -5.74
N GLU A 92 -1.25 -1.26 -6.61
CA GLU A 92 -1.69 0.14 -6.47
C GLU A 92 -2.85 0.50 -7.41
N ASN A 93 -2.97 -0.18 -8.55
CA ASN A 93 -3.86 0.19 -9.66
C ASN A 93 -4.72 -1.00 -10.12
N GLU A 94 -5.23 -1.80 -9.17
CA GLU A 94 -6.17 -2.91 -9.40
C GLU A 94 -7.18 -2.54 -10.50
N THR A 95 -7.02 -3.09 -11.71
CA THR A 95 -8.14 -3.15 -12.65
C THR A 95 -8.92 -4.39 -12.28
N GLN A 96 -10.24 -4.28 -12.20
CA GLN A 96 -11.14 -5.35 -11.76
C GLN A 96 -10.84 -6.68 -12.47
N GLU A 97 -10.35 -6.64 -13.71
CA GLU A 97 -10.00 -7.80 -14.53
C GLU A 97 -8.70 -8.51 -14.08
N VAL A 98 -7.70 -7.78 -13.58
CA VAL A 98 -6.44 -8.37 -13.07
C VAL A 98 -6.69 -9.08 -11.74
N ASP A 99 -7.52 -8.48 -10.87
CA ASP A 99 -7.92 -9.10 -9.60
C ASP A 99 -8.80 -10.32 -9.81
N GLU A 100 -9.77 -10.24 -10.73
CA GLU A 100 -10.62 -11.37 -11.07
C GLU A 100 -9.79 -12.51 -11.67
N ALA A 101 -8.78 -12.21 -12.49
CA ALA A 101 -7.85 -13.21 -13.02
C ALA A 101 -7.01 -13.87 -11.92
N ILE A 102 -6.42 -13.08 -11.01
CA ILE A 102 -5.66 -13.60 -9.86
C ILE A 102 -6.59 -14.44 -8.97
N PHE A 103 -7.81 -13.98 -8.72
CA PHE A 103 -8.82 -14.69 -7.94
C PHE A 103 -9.19 -16.03 -8.59
N ILE A 104 -9.50 -16.05 -9.90
CA ILE A 104 -9.83 -17.28 -10.63
C ILE A 104 -8.68 -18.30 -10.55
N LEU A 105 -7.43 -17.83 -10.69
CA LEU A 105 -6.25 -18.69 -10.62
C LEU A 105 -5.94 -19.22 -9.22
N THR A 106 -6.41 -18.55 -8.16
CA THR A 106 -6.10 -18.89 -6.77
C THR A 106 -7.25 -19.55 -6.00
N ASP A 107 -8.50 -19.25 -6.31
CA ASP A 107 -9.70 -19.72 -5.58
C ASP A 107 -10.34 -20.97 -6.22
N HIS A 108 -10.25 -21.16 -7.55
CA HIS A 108 -10.78 -22.34 -8.23
C HIS A 108 -9.88 -23.60 -8.13
N GLY A 109 -9.00 -23.67 -7.13
CA GLY A 109 -8.24 -24.88 -6.81
C GLY A 109 -7.19 -25.31 -7.85
N LYS A 110 -6.88 -24.46 -8.84
CA LYS A 110 -5.84 -24.74 -9.83
C LYS A 110 -4.43 -24.73 -9.21
N ARG A 111 -4.20 -23.94 -8.16
CA ARG A 111 -2.92 -23.89 -7.41
C ARG A 111 -3.13 -23.54 -5.94
N GLU A 112 -2.57 -24.35 -5.04
CA GLU A 112 -2.49 -24.03 -3.62
C GLU A 112 -1.32 -23.07 -3.39
N ILE A 113 -1.54 -21.76 -3.63
CA ILE A 113 -0.52 -20.76 -3.33
C ILE A 113 -0.47 -20.57 -1.81
N SER A 114 0.61 -21.04 -1.18
CA SER A 114 0.83 -20.78 0.23
C SER A 114 1.13 -19.28 0.41
N TRP A 115 0.14 -18.53 0.87
CA TRP A 115 0.26 -17.10 1.06
C TRP A 115 1.33 -16.81 2.12
N ASN A 116 2.45 -16.20 1.71
CA ASN A 116 3.28 -15.52 2.69
C ASN A 116 2.52 -14.27 3.16
N LYS A 117 1.91 -14.35 4.35
CA LYS A 117 1.12 -13.28 4.98
C LYS A 117 1.84 -11.92 5.02
N LYS A 118 3.16 -11.88 4.86
CA LYS A 118 4.00 -10.67 4.84
C LYS A 118 3.97 -9.89 3.53
N ASN A 119 3.68 -10.55 2.40
CA ASN A 119 3.76 -9.93 1.05
C ASN A 119 2.38 -9.74 0.40
N LYS A 120 1.28 -10.00 1.12
CA LYS A 120 -0.07 -9.83 0.57
C LYS A 120 -0.34 -8.34 0.30
N PRO A 121 -0.68 -7.94 -0.95
CA PRO A 121 -0.99 -6.57 -1.34
C PRO A 121 -1.88 -5.87 -0.32
N LEU A 122 -1.63 -4.58 -0.13
CA LEU A 122 -2.62 -3.69 0.44
C LEU A 122 -3.67 -3.43 -0.66
N ASP A 123 -4.74 -4.22 -0.66
CA ASP A 123 -6.00 -3.96 -1.38
C ASP A 123 -6.24 -2.44 -1.50
N GLY A 124 -6.44 -1.95 -2.73
CA GLY A 124 -6.56 -0.52 -2.99
C GLY A 124 -7.67 0.13 -2.15
N THR A 125 -8.75 -0.62 -1.93
CA THR A 125 -9.86 -0.20 -1.05
C THR A 125 -9.45 -0.18 0.42
N PHE A 126 -8.54 -1.06 0.85
CA PHE A 126 -8.00 -1.06 2.21
C PHE A 126 -7.08 0.14 2.45
N ARG A 127 -6.19 0.48 1.50
CA ARG A 127 -5.28 1.62 1.59
C ARG A 127 -6.06 2.94 1.69
N GLU A 128 -7.08 3.12 0.85
CA GLU A 128 -7.94 4.31 0.90
C GLU A 128 -8.74 4.39 2.20
N LYS A 129 -9.28 3.27 2.71
CA LYS A 129 -9.97 3.26 4.01
C LYS A 129 -9.02 3.60 5.17
N VAL A 130 -7.78 3.11 5.14
CA VAL A 130 -6.76 3.48 6.15
C VAL A 130 -6.46 4.97 6.08
N LYS A 131 -6.26 5.51 4.88
CA LYS A 131 -6.02 6.94 4.65
C LYS A 131 -7.17 7.81 5.14
N GLN A 132 -8.41 7.45 4.79
CA GLN A 132 -9.62 8.14 5.24
C GLN A 132 -9.71 8.16 6.77
N LEU A 133 -9.69 6.99 7.43
CA LEU A 133 -9.76 6.90 8.89
C LEU A 133 -8.61 7.64 9.57
N ARG A 134 -7.45 7.70 8.90
CA ARG A 134 -6.31 8.43 9.43
C ARG A 134 -6.51 9.93 9.40
N ASN A 135 -7.07 10.46 8.32
CA ASN A 135 -7.42 11.87 8.17
C ASN A 135 -8.60 12.28 9.06
N GLU A 136 -9.48 11.35 9.39
CA GLU A 136 -10.53 11.50 10.41
C GLU A 136 -9.98 11.54 11.85
N GLY A 137 -8.67 11.34 12.04
CA GLY A 137 -8.04 11.44 13.34
C GLY A 137 -8.20 10.17 14.18
N TYR A 138 -8.25 8.99 13.57
CA TYR A 138 -8.18 7.72 14.31
C TYR A 138 -6.73 7.23 14.49
N GLU A 139 -6.44 6.70 15.68
CA GLU A 139 -5.17 6.03 15.94
C GLU A 139 -5.12 4.66 15.26
N ARG A 140 -3.92 4.22 14.84
CA ARG A 140 -3.66 2.93 14.19
C ARG A 140 -4.33 1.72 14.87
N ALA A 141 -4.46 1.70 16.20
CA ALA A 141 -5.14 0.63 16.93
C ALA A 141 -6.65 0.63 16.66
N VAL A 142 -7.28 1.80 16.70
CA VAL A 142 -8.69 2.00 16.41
C VAL A 142 -8.99 1.72 14.94
N ILE A 143 -8.09 2.12 14.03
CA ILE A 143 -8.19 1.79 12.60
C ILE A 143 -8.17 0.27 12.39
N ALA A 144 -7.28 -0.45 13.08
CA ALA A 144 -7.18 -1.89 12.99
C ALA A 144 -8.48 -2.58 13.45
N GLU A 145 -9.06 -2.11 14.55
CA GLU A 145 -10.34 -2.58 15.05
C GLU A 145 -11.50 -2.30 14.08
N LYS A 146 -11.64 -1.05 13.61
CA LYS A 146 -12.69 -0.64 12.65
C LYS A 146 -12.65 -1.42 11.34
N LEU A 147 -11.45 -1.76 10.86
CA LEU A 147 -11.28 -2.50 9.61
C LEU A 147 -11.29 -4.02 9.81
N GLY A 148 -11.36 -4.51 11.05
CA GLY A 148 -11.23 -5.92 11.38
C GLY A 148 -9.91 -6.52 10.87
N LYS A 149 -8.82 -5.73 10.87
CA LYS A 149 -7.51 -6.13 10.33
C LYS A 149 -6.43 -6.14 11.42
N PRO A 150 -5.37 -6.95 11.26
CA PRO A 150 -4.23 -6.94 12.18
C PRO A 150 -3.55 -5.58 12.25
N LEU A 151 -3.17 -5.14 13.46
CA LEU A 151 -2.47 -3.88 13.71
C LEU A 151 -1.17 -3.75 12.89
N SER A 152 -0.44 -4.86 12.68
CA SER A 152 0.78 -4.89 11.86
C SER A 152 0.51 -4.45 10.42
N ARG A 153 -0.63 -4.86 9.84
CA ARG A 153 -1.03 -4.51 8.47
C ARG A 153 -1.39 -3.04 8.34
N VAL A 154 -2.11 -2.50 9.32
CA VAL A 154 -2.42 -1.06 9.38
C VAL A 154 -1.16 -0.22 9.57
N LYS A 155 -0.23 -0.65 10.44
CA LYS A 155 1.08 0.03 10.61
C LYS A 155 1.83 0.13 9.29
N HIS A 156 1.87 -0.96 8.53
CA HIS A 156 2.55 -0.99 7.24
C HIS A 156 1.91 -0.02 6.24
N ALA A 157 0.58 -0.03 6.13
CA ALA A 157 -0.16 0.90 5.27
C ALA A 157 0.11 2.38 5.63
N ILE A 158 0.05 2.72 6.92
CA ILE A 158 0.35 4.08 7.40
C ILE A 158 1.79 4.48 7.07
N GLN A 159 2.76 3.56 7.21
CA GLN A 159 4.16 3.86 6.89
C GLN A 159 4.37 4.16 5.40
N ILE A 160 3.66 3.47 4.53
CA ILE A 160 3.66 3.71 3.08
C ILE A 160 3.05 5.08 2.78
N LEU A 161 1.83 5.33 3.27
CA LEU A 161 1.13 6.61 3.08
C LEU A 161 1.91 7.82 3.62
N LEU A 162 2.65 7.67 4.73
CA LEU A 162 3.54 8.71 5.25
C LEU A 162 4.74 8.97 4.34
N ARG A 163 5.33 7.90 3.79
CA ARG A 163 6.49 7.99 2.88
C ARG A 163 6.13 8.70 1.58
N GLU A 164 4.91 8.47 1.10
CA GLU A 164 4.37 9.06 -0.13
C GLU A 164 3.77 10.45 0.09
N GLY A 165 3.68 10.91 1.35
CA GLY A 165 3.13 12.22 1.69
C GLY A 165 1.61 12.31 1.58
N GLU A 166 0.91 11.19 1.49
CA GLU A 166 -0.55 11.14 1.35
C GLU A 166 -1.30 11.37 2.68
N ILE A 167 -0.61 11.19 3.81
CA ILE A 167 -1.10 11.50 5.15
C ILE A 167 -0.04 12.23 5.95
N LYS A 168 -0.47 12.99 6.96
CA LYS A 168 0.43 13.66 7.90
C LYS A 168 0.85 12.73 9.05
N PRO A 169 2.01 12.97 9.68
CA PRO A 169 2.38 12.34 10.94
C PRO A 169 1.26 12.48 11.98
N TRP A 170 1.19 11.51 12.90
CA TRP A 170 0.23 11.64 14.00
C TRP A 170 0.56 12.86 14.85
N GLU A 171 -0.41 13.73 15.01
CA GLU A 171 -0.42 14.66 16.12
C GLU A 171 -1.40 14.11 17.14
N ARG A 172 -0.92 13.82 18.35
CA ARG A 172 -1.83 13.38 19.41
C ARG A 172 -2.82 14.51 19.66
N PRO A 173 -4.15 14.25 19.60
CA PRO A 173 -5.11 15.24 20.03
C PRO A 173 -4.79 15.64 21.46
N ARG A 174 -4.80 16.95 21.73
CA ARG A 174 -4.56 17.49 23.07
C ARG A 174 -5.66 16.96 24.00
N SER A 175 -5.32 16.59 25.23
CA SER A 175 -6.34 16.26 26.21
C SER A 175 -7.20 17.49 26.50
N GLN A 176 -8.45 17.29 26.91
CA GLN A 176 -9.34 18.40 27.30
C GLN A 176 -8.71 19.29 28.38
N GLU A 177 -8.03 18.68 29.36
CA GLU A 177 -7.26 19.39 30.38
C GLU A 177 -6.15 20.28 29.78
N THR A 178 -5.46 19.78 28.74
CA THR A 178 -4.42 20.56 28.05
C THR A 178 -5.04 21.73 27.28
N ILE A 179 -6.18 21.53 26.64
CA ILE A 179 -6.90 22.59 25.91
C ILE A 179 -7.35 23.69 26.88
N GLU A 180 -7.97 23.33 27.99
CA GLU A 180 -8.42 24.28 29.02
C GLU A 180 -7.24 25.01 29.66
N PHE A 181 -6.13 24.31 29.89
CA PHE A 181 -4.90 24.94 30.38
C PHE A 181 -4.33 25.92 29.36
N ASP A 182 -4.23 25.53 28.10
CA ASP A 182 -3.75 26.39 27.01
C ASP A 182 -4.63 27.63 26.84
N GLN A 183 -5.96 27.51 26.98
CA GLN A 183 -6.88 28.65 26.95
C GLN A 183 -6.63 29.63 28.10
N LYS A 184 -6.43 29.15 29.33
CA LYS A 184 -6.12 29.99 30.50
C LYS A 184 -4.78 30.71 30.32
N VAL A 185 -3.76 30.00 29.85
CA VAL A 185 -2.44 30.58 29.55
C VAL A 185 -2.55 31.66 28.47
N ARG A 186 -3.32 31.40 27.42
CA ARG A 186 -3.56 32.37 26.34
C ARG A 186 -4.24 33.64 26.84
N GLN A 187 -5.34 33.51 27.60
CA GLN A 187 -6.06 34.66 28.15
C GLN A 187 -5.15 35.53 29.02
N LEU A 188 -4.35 34.93 29.89
CA LEU A 188 -3.40 35.67 30.72
C LEU A 188 -2.28 36.31 29.87
N LYS A 189 -1.82 35.63 28.81
CA LYS A 189 -0.81 36.22 27.93
C LYS A 189 -1.35 37.41 27.12
N GLU A 190 -2.60 37.33 26.67
CA GLU A 190 -3.31 38.44 26.00
C GLU A 190 -3.54 39.63 26.93
N GLN A 191 -3.71 39.38 28.24
CA GLN A 191 -3.77 40.43 29.27
C GLN A 191 -2.40 41.05 29.60
N GLY A 192 -1.31 40.57 28.99
CA GLY A 192 0.03 41.13 29.16
C GLY A 192 0.86 40.50 30.27
N PHE A 193 0.40 39.43 30.92
CA PHE A 193 1.17 38.74 31.96
C PHE A 193 2.39 38.03 31.37
N GLU A 194 3.50 38.07 32.10
CA GLU A 194 4.72 37.37 31.77
C GLU A 194 4.66 35.90 32.20
N PRO A 195 5.39 34.97 31.53
CA PRO A 195 5.31 33.54 31.83
C PRO A 195 5.56 33.16 33.30
N ARG A 196 6.33 33.99 34.03
CA ARG A 196 6.55 33.81 35.48
C ARG A 196 5.28 34.07 36.29
N GLU A 197 4.57 35.12 35.95
CA GLU A 197 3.35 35.58 36.62
C GLU A 197 2.21 34.61 36.31
N ILE A 198 2.09 34.18 35.04
CA ILE A 198 1.13 33.15 34.62
C ILE A 198 1.30 31.88 35.44
N ALA A 199 2.54 31.42 35.64
CA ALA A 199 2.83 30.23 36.43
C ALA A 199 2.39 30.37 37.90
N GLN A 200 2.58 31.57 38.48
CA GLN A 200 2.12 31.87 39.84
C GLN A 200 0.59 31.93 39.92
N ILE A 201 -0.07 32.63 39.00
CA ILE A 201 -1.54 32.76 38.94
C ILE A 201 -2.21 31.39 38.80
N LEU A 202 -1.69 30.54 37.93
CA LEU A 202 -2.25 29.22 37.67
C LEU A 202 -1.78 28.15 38.66
N GLY A 203 -0.88 28.46 39.60
CA GLY A 203 -0.33 27.50 40.55
C GLY A 203 0.39 26.32 39.89
N ASN A 204 0.99 26.52 38.71
CA ASN A 204 1.61 25.47 37.90
C ASN A 204 3.11 25.71 37.68
N PRO A 205 3.91 24.66 37.44
CA PRO A 205 5.33 24.81 37.12
C PRO A 205 5.55 25.68 35.87
N ARG A 206 6.61 26.49 35.89
CA ARG A 206 6.96 27.37 34.77
C ARG A 206 7.19 26.59 33.47
N SER A 207 7.74 25.37 33.54
CA SER A 207 7.90 24.48 32.39
C SER A 207 6.57 24.20 31.68
N ARG A 208 5.51 23.89 32.43
CA ARG A 208 4.17 23.63 31.88
C ARG A 208 3.60 24.84 31.14
N VAL A 209 3.84 26.04 31.66
CA VAL A 209 3.45 27.30 31.01
C VAL A 209 4.26 27.52 29.72
N TYR A 210 5.57 27.29 29.73
CA TYR A 210 6.40 27.43 28.53
C TYR A 210 6.00 26.43 27.44
N GLU A 211 5.70 25.18 27.81
CA GLU A 211 5.19 24.18 26.86
C GLU A 211 3.86 24.62 26.24
N SER A 212 2.96 25.19 27.05
CA SER A 212 1.68 25.74 26.57
C SER A 212 1.88 26.92 25.61
N LEU A 213 2.72 27.89 25.98
CA LEU A 213 3.07 29.02 25.11
C LEU A 213 3.73 28.55 23.80
N HIS A 214 4.56 27.52 23.85
CA HIS A 214 5.15 26.93 22.66
C HIS A 214 4.08 26.32 21.74
N ARG A 215 3.14 25.54 22.29
CA ARG A 215 2.02 24.97 21.53
C ARG A 215 1.15 26.06 20.91
N LEU A 216 0.79 27.08 21.67
CA LEU A 216 -0.01 28.22 21.21
C LEU A 216 0.70 29.00 20.10
N ARG A 217 2.02 29.20 20.18
CA ARG A 217 2.81 29.85 19.13
C ARG A 217 2.88 29.00 17.86
N GLN A 218 3.06 27.69 17.97
CA GLN A 218 3.03 26.80 16.79
C GLN A 218 1.65 26.74 16.13
N ALA A 219 0.58 26.87 16.91
CA ALA A 219 -0.78 26.98 16.42
C ALA A 219 -1.13 28.38 15.85
N GLY A 220 -0.22 29.37 15.97
CA GLY A 220 -0.46 30.75 15.52
C GLY A 220 -1.47 31.52 16.39
N GLU A 221 -1.80 31.01 17.58
CA GLU A 221 -2.79 31.62 18.47
C GLU A 221 -2.23 32.80 19.27
N ILE A 222 -0.91 32.87 19.43
CA ILE A 222 -0.19 33.97 20.08
C ILE A 222 1.09 34.29 19.29
N LYS A 223 1.59 35.52 19.42
CA LYS A 223 2.84 35.98 18.79
C LYS A 223 4.08 35.61 19.63
#